data_AF-A0AAJ2Q0Q1-F1
#
_entry.id   AF-A0AAJ2Q0Q1-F1
#
_cell.length_a   1.000
_cell.length_b   1.000
_cell.length_c   1.000
_cell.angle_alpha   90.00
_cell.angle_beta   90.00
_cell.angle_gamma   90.00
#
_symmetry.space_group_name_H-M   'P 1'
#
loop_
_entity.id
_entity.type
_entity.pdbx_description
1 polymer ?
#
loop_
_entity_poly.entity_id
_entity_poly.type
_entity_poly.pdbx_seq_one_letter_code
_entity_poly.pdbx_strand_id
1 'polypeptide(L)'
;PAPLRGVVALAPIADFGVAEKLDVCGGAAIQLLGGQDKFTDRRPYADPALLLPTGIATALVQGRSDIVVPQAVAEAYADAAAKAGEVVGLTLLEDVGHFPLIDPAADACAVVVEEISQLAW
;
A
#
# COMPACT_ATOMS: atom_id res chain seq x y z
N PRO A 1 -20.28 -3.41 -7.39
CA PRO A 1 -18.86 -2.96 -7.44
C PRO A 1 -18.77 -1.56 -8.03
N ALA A 2 -17.95 -0.67 -7.46
CA ALA A 2 -17.63 0.60 -8.11
C ALA A 2 -16.94 0.31 -9.45
N PRO A 3 -17.21 1.05 -10.54
CA PRO A 3 -16.61 0.80 -11.85
C PRO A 3 -15.16 1.31 -11.87
N LEU A 4 -14.30 0.75 -11.02
CA LEU A 4 -12.87 1.02 -10.98
C LEU A 4 -12.18 0.10 -11.99
N ARG A 5 -11.32 0.68 -12.83
CA ARG A 5 -10.48 -0.06 -13.78
C ARG A 5 -9.28 -0.69 -13.10
N GLY A 6 -8.72 0.00 -12.12
CA GLY A 6 -7.63 -0.47 -11.29
C GLY A 6 -7.26 0.55 -10.22
N VAL A 7 -6.28 0.20 -9.41
CA VAL A 7 -5.72 1.03 -8.34
C VAL A 7 -4.19 1.07 -8.49
N VAL A 8 -3.62 2.27 -8.46
CA VAL A 8 -2.17 2.45 -8.25
C VAL A 8 -1.99 3.03 -6.84
N ALA A 9 -1.39 2.25 -5.96
CA ALA A 9 -1.18 2.59 -4.55
C ALA A 9 0.28 3.00 -4.34
N LEU A 10 0.50 4.26 -3.95
CA LEU A 10 1.82 4.86 -3.77
C LEU A 10 2.21 4.76 -2.30
N ALA A 11 3.30 4.05 -2.00
CA ALA A 11 3.81 3.80 -0.66
C ALA A 11 2.71 3.56 0.42
N PRO A 12 1.82 2.58 0.22
CA PRO A 12 0.60 2.48 1.02
C PRO A 12 0.86 1.83 2.39
N ILE A 13 0.12 2.30 3.41
CA ILE A 13 -0.04 1.57 4.67
C ILE A 13 -1.12 0.49 4.47
N ALA A 14 -0.78 -0.59 3.75
CA ALA A 14 -1.74 -1.60 3.29
C ALA A 14 -1.82 -2.87 4.15
N ASP A 15 -0.95 -3.01 5.16
CA ASP A 15 -1.05 -4.02 6.21
C ASP A 15 -0.92 -3.32 7.56
N PHE A 16 -2.04 -3.16 8.27
CA PHE A 16 -2.03 -2.44 9.56
C PHE A 16 -1.28 -3.21 10.64
N GLY A 17 -1.26 -4.55 10.58
CA GLY A 17 -0.50 -5.36 11.52
C GLY A 17 1.02 -5.21 11.39
N VAL A 18 1.52 -5.11 10.17
CA VAL A 18 2.94 -4.81 9.92
C VAL A 18 3.24 -3.34 10.22
N ALA A 19 2.34 -2.43 9.84
CA ALA A 19 2.47 -1.01 10.14
C ALA A 19 2.54 -0.72 11.65
N GLU A 20 1.73 -1.41 12.47
CA GLU A 20 1.80 -1.35 13.93
C GLU A 20 3.17 -1.80 14.45
N LYS A 21 3.67 -2.96 13.99
CA LYS A 21 4.94 -3.53 14.46
C LYS A 21 6.15 -2.65 14.11
N LEU A 22 6.07 -1.93 13.00
CA LEU A 22 7.11 -1.02 12.52
C LEU A 22 6.92 0.43 13.01
N ASP A 23 5.91 0.69 13.85
CA ASP A 23 5.55 2.02 14.33
C ASP A 23 5.39 3.06 13.21
N VAL A 24 4.80 2.64 12.09
CA VAL A 24 4.62 3.49 10.90
C VAL A 24 3.80 4.73 11.26
N CYS A 25 4.35 5.90 10.93
CA CYS A 25 3.76 7.20 11.21
C CYS A 25 3.38 7.41 12.70
N GLY A 26 4.09 6.78 13.65
CA GLY A 26 3.81 6.91 15.09
C GLY A 26 2.48 6.26 15.50
N GLY A 27 2.19 5.08 14.96
CA GLY A 27 0.97 4.32 15.25
C GLY A 27 -0.29 4.88 14.60
N ALA A 28 -0.18 5.50 13.42
CA ALA A 28 -1.31 6.14 12.75
C ALA A 28 -2.51 5.20 12.54
N ALA A 29 -2.27 3.93 12.18
CA ALA A 29 -3.33 2.93 12.04
C ALA A 29 -4.04 2.63 13.38
N ILE A 30 -3.30 2.60 14.49
CA ILE A 30 -3.89 2.42 15.83
C ILE A 30 -4.77 3.61 16.20
N GLN A 31 -4.28 4.83 15.95
CA GLN A 31 -5.03 6.06 16.20
C GLN A 31 -6.31 6.12 15.36
N LEU A 32 -6.21 5.78 14.07
CA LEU A 32 -7.36 5.70 13.15
C LEU A 32 -8.44 4.74 13.67
N LEU A 33 -8.05 3.59 14.21
CA LEU A 33 -8.98 2.59 14.73
C LEU A 33 -9.47 2.91 16.16
N GLY A 34 -9.03 4.00 16.76
CA GLY A 34 -9.50 4.47 18.07
C GLY A 34 -8.73 3.91 19.26
N GLY A 35 -7.46 3.56 19.08
CA GLY A 35 -6.54 3.15 20.14
C GLY A 35 -6.30 1.64 20.23
N GLN A 36 -5.31 1.26 21.04
CA GLN A 36 -4.81 -0.12 21.16
C GLN A 36 -5.92 -1.12 21.51
N ASP A 37 -6.80 -0.74 22.45
CA ASP A 37 -7.91 -1.58 22.92
C ASP A 37 -8.96 -1.88 21.84
N LYS A 38 -8.98 -1.10 20.75
CA LYS A 38 -9.91 -1.26 19.63
C LYS A 38 -9.26 -1.80 18.37
N PHE A 39 -7.93 -1.85 18.34
CA PHE A 39 -7.16 -2.19 17.16
C PHE A 39 -7.52 -3.59 16.65
N THR A 40 -7.39 -4.61 17.51
CA THR A 40 -7.70 -6.01 17.14
C THR A 40 -9.14 -6.19 16.64
N ASP A 41 -10.12 -5.60 17.33
CA ASP A 41 -11.54 -5.79 17.01
C ASP A 41 -11.96 -5.06 15.73
N ARG A 42 -11.36 -3.90 15.44
CA ARG A 42 -11.73 -3.06 14.29
C ARG A 42 -10.90 -3.31 13.05
N ARG A 43 -9.68 -3.83 13.19
CA ARG A 43 -8.76 -4.06 12.07
C ARG A 43 -9.36 -4.92 10.95
N PRO A 44 -10.11 -6.01 11.20
CA PRO A 44 -10.74 -6.80 10.12
C PRO A 44 -11.69 -6.02 9.21
N TYR A 45 -12.17 -4.85 9.63
CA TYR A 45 -13.09 -4.01 8.86
C TYR A 45 -12.41 -2.88 8.09
N ALA A 46 -11.11 -2.68 8.26
CA ALA A 46 -10.40 -1.50 7.76
C ALA A 46 -9.02 -1.80 7.15
N ASP A 47 -8.35 -2.87 7.59
CA ASP A 47 -7.02 -3.25 7.13
C ASP A 47 -7.09 -3.85 5.71
N PRO A 48 -6.47 -3.21 4.69
CA PRO A 48 -6.54 -3.70 3.32
C PRO A 48 -6.07 -5.16 3.18
N ALA A 49 -5.03 -5.55 3.93
CA ALA A 49 -4.52 -6.92 3.91
C ALA A 49 -5.54 -7.97 4.39
N LEU A 50 -6.51 -7.58 5.23
CA LEU A 50 -7.58 -8.46 5.74
C LEU A 50 -8.86 -8.39 4.92
N LEU A 51 -8.98 -7.40 4.03
CA LEU A 51 -10.15 -7.19 3.16
C LEU A 51 -9.97 -7.82 1.76
N LEU A 52 -8.81 -8.42 1.50
CA LEU A 52 -8.54 -9.19 0.30
C LEU A 52 -9.36 -10.49 0.23
N PRO A 53 -9.68 -10.97 -0.99
CA PRO A 53 -9.39 -10.34 -2.28
C PRO A 53 -10.38 -9.22 -2.61
N THR A 54 -9.91 -8.19 -3.33
CA THR A 54 -10.74 -7.06 -3.77
C THR A 54 -11.38 -7.29 -5.14
N GLY A 55 -10.76 -8.13 -5.98
CA GLY A 55 -11.13 -8.33 -7.38
C GLY A 55 -10.81 -7.14 -8.29
N ILE A 56 -10.02 -6.17 -7.82
CA ILE A 56 -9.62 -4.96 -8.57
C ILE A 56 -8.14 -5.09 -8.91
N ALA A 57 -7.79 -4.87 -10.18
CA ALA A 57 -6.40 -4.85 -10.61
C ALA A 57 -5.63 -3.76 -9.84
N THR A 58 -4.63 -4.17 -9.07
CA THR A 58 -3.90 -3.29 -8.15
C THR A 58 -2.40 -3.37 -8.41
N ALA A 59 -1.75 -2.21 -8.48
CA ALA A 59 -0.30 -2.05 -8.53
C ALA A 59 0.17 -1.19 -7.35
N LEU A 60 1.27 -1.57 -6.73
CA LEU A 60 1.95 -0.81 -5.68
C LEU A 60 3.24 -0.24 -6.24
N VAL A 61 3.50 1.03 -5.96
CA VAL A 61 4.78 1.67 -6.24
C VAL A 61 5.38 2.12 -4.91
N GLN A 62 6.61 1.71 -4.63
CA GLN A 62 7.24 1.89 -3.32
C GLN A 62 8.71 2.24 -3.48
N GLY A 63 9.18 3.25 -2.74
CA GLY A 63 10.60 3.57 -2.64
C GLY A 63 11.32 2.64 -1.65
N ARG A 64 12.53 2.17 -2.01
CA ARG A 64 13.38 1.35 -1.13
C ARG A 64 14.05 2.14 -0.01
N SER A 65 14.20 3.46 -0.20
CA SER A 65 14.72 4.38 0.81
C SER A 65 13.61 5.10 1.58
N ASP A 66 12.37 4.63 1.46
CA ASP A 66 11.23 5.16 2.21
C ASP A 66 11.35 4.78 3.70
N ILE A 67 11.56 5.80 4.53
CA ILE A 67 11.61 5.68 6.00
C ILE A 67 10.28 6.06 6.67
N VAL A 68 9.32 6.59 5.92
CA VAL A 68 8.00 6.99 6.43
C VAL A 68 7.08 5.77 6.45
N VAL A 69 7.03 5.06 5.32
CA VAL A 69 6.33 3.78 5.17
C VAL A 69 7.34 2.77 4.58
N PRO A 70 8.01 1.97 5.40
CA PRO A 70 9.00 1.02 4.92
C PRO A 70 8.40 0.00 3.93
N GLN A 71 9.19 -0.41 2.94
CA GLN A 71 8.73 -1.32 1.87
C GLN A 71 8.11 -2.63 2.37
N ALA A 72 8.50 -3.08 3.57
CA ALA A 72 7.97 -4.28 4.21
C ALA A 72 6.45 -4.25 4.37
N VAL A 73 5.82 -3.07 4.46
CA VAL A 73 4.36 -2.93 4.51
C VAL A 73 3.72 -3.25 3.15
N ALA A 74 4.32 -2.76 2.06
CA ALA A 74 3.88 -3.03 0.70
C ALA A 74 4.10 -4.51 0.32
N GLU A 75 5.25 -5.08 0.69
CA GLU A 75 5.57 -6.51 0.52
C GLU A 75 4.57 -7.39 1.28
N ALA A 76 4.24 -7.05 2.53
CA ALA A 76 3.26 -7.80 3.32
C ALA A 76 1.87 -7.83 2.68
N TYR A 77 1.42 -6.71 2.11
CA TYR A 77 0.16 -6.66 1.38
C TYR A 77 0.20 -7.51 0.10
N ALA A 78 1.28 -7.43 -0.69
CA ALA A 78 1.46 -8.25 -1.88
C ALA A 78 1.45 -9.75 -1.56
N ASP A 79 2.12 -10.15 -0.47
CA ASP A 79 2.11 -11.52 0.05
C ASP A 79 0.71 -11.96 0.51
N ALA A 80 -0.04 -11.09 1.19
CA ALA A 80 -1.41 -11.36 1.62
C ALA A 80 -2.34 -11.54 0.40
N ALA A 81 -2.19 -10.70 -0.62
CA ALA A 81 -2.96 -10.79 -1.86
C ALA A 81 -2.67 -12.10 -2.60
N ALA A 82 -1.39 -12.46 -2.74
CA ALA A 82 -0.99 -13.72 -3.36
C ALA A 82 -1.60 -14.95 -2.63
N LYS A 83 -1.60 -14.94 -1.30
CA LYS A 83 -2.25 -15.99 -0.48
C LYS A 83 -3.77 -16.03 -0.66
N ALA A 84 -4.40 -14.89 -0.91
CA ALA A 84 -5.82 -14.78 -1.20
C ALA A 84 -6.18 -15.12 -2.67
N GLY A 85 -5.18 -15.42 -3.50
CA GLY A 85 -5.37 -15.70 -4.93
C GLY A 85 -5.52 -14.47 -5.82
N GLU A 86 -5.16 -13.29 -5.31
CA GLU A 86 -5.13 -12.02 -6.06
C GLU A 86 -3.68 -11.68 -6.42
N VAL A 87 -3.43 -11.38 -7.70
CA VAL A 87 -2.11 -10.94 -8.14
C VAL A 87 -2.08 -9.42 -8.10
N VAL A 88 -1.13 -8.90 -7.32
CA VAL A 88 -0.89 -7.48 -7.16
C VAL A 88 0.53 -7.18 -7.64
N GLY A 89 0.68 -6.18 -8.50
CA GLY A 89 1.99 -5.71 -8.94
C GLY A 89 2.69 -4.96 -7.81
N LEU A 90 4.00 -5.16 -7.63
CA LEU A 90 4.82 -4.40 -6.69
C LEU A 90 6.09 -3.92 -7.39
N THR A 91 6.19 -2.61 -7.60
CA THR A 91 7.33 -1.94 -8.21
C THR A 91 8.14 -1.24 -7.12
N LEU A 92 9.37 -1.74 -6.89
CA LEU A 92 10.31 -1.17 -5.91
C LEU A 92 11.33 -0.28 -6.62
N LEU A 93 11.42 0.99 -6.20
CA LEU A 93 12.33 1.98 -6.77
C LEU A 93 13.56 2.17 -5.87
N GLU A 94 14.75 1.95 -6.43
CA GLU A 94 16.04 2.19 -5.76
C GLU A 94 16.24 3.68 -5.47
N ASP A 95 16.88 4.00 -4.34
CA ASP A 95 17.22 5.38 -3.92
C ASP A 95 16.03 6.37 -3.84
N VAL A 96 14.79 5.88 -3.84
CA VAL A 96 13.57 6.69 -3.76
C VAL A 96 12.99 6.62 -2.34
N GLY A 97 12.69 7.80 -1.78
CA GLY A 97 11.96 7.95 -0.51
C GLY A 97 10.44 7.99 -0.68
N HIS A 98 9.73 8.46 0.35
CA HIS A 98 8.26 8.45 0.37
C HIS A 98 7.58 9.37 -0.66
N PHE A 99 8.03 10.63 -0.73
CA PHE A 99 7.33 11.70 -1.46
C PHE A 99 7.61 11.81 -2.96
N PRO A 100 8.77 11.40 -3.52
CA PRO A 100 9.02 11.51 -4.96
C PRO A 100 7.97 10.84 -5.85
N LEU A 101 7.21 9.85 -5.33
CA LEU A 101 6.13 9.18 -6.08
C LEU A 101 4.99 10.13 -6.48
N ILE A 102 4.79 11.24 -5.76
CA ILE A 102 3.74 12.23 -6.03
C ILE A 102 4.28 13.54 -6.63
N ASP A 103 5.60 13.70 -6.70
CA ASP A 103 6.23 14.91 -7.22
C ASP A 103 6.34 14.80 -8.75
N PRO A 104 5.58 15.61 -9.53
CA PRO A 104 5.61 15.53 -10.99
C PRO A 104 6.97 15.86 -11.62
N ALA A 105 7.88 16.48 -10.86
CA ALA A 105 9.24 16.78 -11.32
C ALA A 105 10.23 15.63 -11.08
N ALA A 106 9.84 14.59 -10.34
CA ALA A 106 10.70 13.45 -10.02
C ALA A 106 10.49 12.29 -11.01
N ASP A 107 11.59 11.62 -11.37
CA ASP A 107 11.54 10.43 -12.25
C ASP A 107 10.65 9.32 -11.69
N ALA A 108 10.58 9.20 -10.37
CA ALA A 108 9.74 8.22 -9.69
C ALA A 108 8.23 8.41 -9.97
N CYS A 109 7.79 9.65 -10.21
CA CYS A 109 6.40 9.92 -10.59
C CYS A 109 6.08 9.42 -12.00
N ALA A 110 7.06 9.33 -12.91
CA ALA A 110 6.85 8.78 -14.25
C ALA A 110 6.43 7.30 -14.19
N VAL A 111 7.03 6.52 -13.27
CA VAL A 111 6.65 5.12 -13.04
C VAL A 111 5.19 5.00 -12.59
N VAL A 112 4.73 5.89 -11.70
CA VAL A 112 3.31 5.93 -11.27
C VAL A 112 2.39 6.17 -12.47
N VAL A 113 2.74 7.11 -13.35
CA VAL A 113 1.95 7.40 -14.57
C VAL A 113 1.93 6.21 -15.53
N GLU A 114 3.04 5.48 -15.64
CA GLU A 114 3.10 4.25 -16.43
C GLU A 114 2.17 3.16 -15.87
N GLU A 115 2.17 2.92 -14.56
CA GLU A 115 1.25 1.96 -13.91
C GLU A 115 -0.23 2.35 -14.13
N ILE A 116 -0.55 3.65 -14.00
CA ILE A 116 -1.90 4.16 -14.30
C ILE A 116 -2.27 3.88 -15.76
N SER A 117 -1.35 4.12 -16.68
CA SER A 117 -1.57 3.91 -18.11
C SER A 117 -1.79 2.44 -18.45
N GLN A 118 -1.08 1.52 -17.78
CA GLN A 118 -1.27 0.07 -17.97
C GLN A 118 -2.65 -0.41 -17.51
N LEU A 119 -3.19 0.16 -16.43
CA LEU A 119 -4.53 -0.18 -15.91
C LEU A 119 -5.69 0.49 -16.68
N ALA A 120 -5.39 1.45 -17.56
CA ALA A 120 -6.39 2.18 -18.34
C ALA A 120 -6.91 1.40 -19.55
N TRP A 121 -6.21 0.36 -19.99
CA TRP A 121 -6.54 -0.46 -21.17
C TRP A 121 -7.06 -1.84 -20.77
#